data_AF-A0A948UC56-F1
#
_entry.id   AF-A0A948UC56-F1
#
_cell.length_a   1.000
_cell.length_b   1.000
_cell.length_c   1.000
_cell.angle_alpha   90.00
_cell.angle_beta   90.00
_cell.angle_gamma   90.00
#
_symmetry.space_group_name_H-M   'P 1'
#
loop_
_entity.id
_entity.type
_entity.pdbx_description
1 polymer ?
#
loop_
_entity_poly.entity_id
_entity_poly.type
_entity_poly.pdbx_seq_one_letter_code
_entity_poly.pdbx_strand_id
1 'polypeptide(L)'
;MKFIIAIIKPFKLDEVREALGAIGVAGMTVSEVKGFGRQKGQTEIYRGAEYSTNMLPKVKIEVAASDSLTPLIIETIQQVASTEAIGDGKI
;
A
#
# COMPACT_ATOMS: atom_id res chain seq x y z
N MET A 1 -1.63 21.79 -4.17
CA MET A 1 -0.72 20.79 -3.59
C MET A 1 -1.55 19.75 -2.88
N LYS A 2 -1.16 18.47 -2.99
CA LYS A 2 -1.84 17.34 -2.34
C LYS A 2 -0.87 16.52 -1.51
N PHE A 3 -1.43 15.82 -0.55
CA PHE A 3 -0.74 14.80 0.24
C PHE A 3 -1.41 13.47 -0.04
N ILE A 4 -0.69 12.57 -0.71
CA ILE A 4 -1.18 11.28 -1.19
C ILE A 4 -0.77 10.23 -0.16
N ILE A 5 -1.72 9.39 0.28
CA ILE A 5 -1.49 8.34 1.27
C ILE A 5 -1.92 7.01 0.66
N ALA A 6 -0.96 6.19 0.23
CA ALA A 6 -1.25 4.87 -0.30
C ALA A 6 -0.96 3.78 0.74
N ILE A 7 -1.90 2.86 0.93
CA ILE A 7 -1.71 1.61 1.67
C ILE A 7 -1.62 0.49 0.64
N ILE A 8 -0.52 -0.26 0.62
CA ILE A 8 -0.28 -1.33 -0.37
C ILE A 8 0.18 -2.64 0.28
N LYS A 9 0.25 -3.72 -0.51
CA LYS A 9 0.90 -4.97 -0.10
C LYS A 9 2.42 -4.75 0.07
N PRO A 10 3.06 -5.27 1.14
CA PRO A 10 4.47 -4.97 1.41
C PRO A 10 5.43 -5.29 0.27
N PHE A 11 5.26 -6.44 -0.41
CA PHE A 11 6.17 -6.86 -1.48
C PHE A 11 6.11 -5.99 -2.74
N LYS A 12 5.12 -5.10 -2.86
CA LYS A 12 4.99 -4.16 -3.98
C LYS A 12 5.77 -2.87 -3.79
N LEU A 13 6.35 -2.63 -2.60
CA LEU A 13 7.01 -1.36 -2.27
C LEU A 13 8.13 -1.01 -3.27
N ASP A 14 9.01 -1.95 -3.60
CA ASP A 14 10.16 -1.67 -4.46
C ASP A 14 9.71 -1.30 -5.89
N GLU A 15 8.78 -2.06 -6.47
CA GLU A 15 8.21 -1.77 -7.79
C GLU A 15 7.54 -0.38 -7.81
N VAL A 16 6.75 -0.05 -6.78
CA VAL A 16 6.09 1.26 -6.68
C VAL A 16 7.10 2.39 -6.52
N ARG A 17 8.14 2.21 -5.71
CA ARG A 17 9.21 3.20 -5.51
C ARG A 17 9.92 3.50 -6.82
N GLU A 18 10.28 2.48 -7.60
CA GLU A 18 10.95 2.64 -8.88
C GLU A 18 10.09 3.34 -9.92
N ALA A 19 8.82 2.94 -10.04
CA ALA A 19 7.88 3.55 -10.96
C ALA A 19 7.62 5.03 -10.62
N LEU A 20 7.47 5.36 -9.34
CA LEU A 20 7.35 6.75 -8.88
C LEU A 20 8.61 7.57 -9.17
N GLY A 21 9.80 6.97 -9.01
CA GLY A 21 11.07 7.59 -9.39
C GLY A 21 11.14 7.92 -10.89
N ALA A 22 10.67 7.01 -11.75
CA ALA A 22 10.67 7.19 -13.20
C ALA A 22 9.77 8.36 -13.68
N ILE A 23 8.74 8.72 -12.92
CA ILE A 23 7.85 9.87 -13.21
C ILE A 23 8.26 11.16 -12.47
N GLY A 24 9.43 11.17 -11.82
CA GLY A 24 9.99 12.37 -11.18
C GLY A 24 9.60 12.58 -9.71
N VAL A 25 9.04 11.58 -9.03
CA VAL A 25 8.84 11.64 -7.57
C VAL A 25 10.13 11.26 -6.85
N ALA A 26 10.87 12.27 -6.40
CA ALA A 26 12.18 12.09 -5.75
C ALA A 26 12.12 11.81 -4.24
N GLY A 27 10.96 12.01 -3.60
CA GLY A 27 10.81 11.88 -2.14
C GLY A 27 9.49 11.25 -1.74
N MET A 28 9.55 10.32 -0.79
CA MET A 28 8.40 9.70 -0.15
C MET A 28 8.77 9.26 1.27
N THR A 29 7.78 9.20 2.15
CA THR A 29 7.92 8.59 3.48
C THR A 29 7.21 7.25 3.49
N VAL A 30 7.82 6.24 4.11
CA VAL A 30 7.28 4.89 4.17
C VAL A 30 7.20 4.46 5.64
N SER A 31 6.09 3.83 6.02
CA SER A 31 5.92 3.23 7.34
C SER A 31 5.24 1.88 7.26
N GLU A 32 5.67 0.97 8.13
CA GLU A 32 5.00 -0.31 8.32
C GLU A 32 3.74 -0.11 9.14
N VAL A 33 2.62 -0.65 8.66
CA VAL A 33 1.32 -0.53 9.32
C VAL A 33 0.59 -1.87 9.30
N LYS A 34 -0.50 -1.97 10.07
CA LYS A 34 -1.43 -3.08 9.96
C LYS A 34 -2.79 -2.56 9.53
N GLY A 35 -3.46 -3.29 8.64
CA GLY A 35 -4.76 -2.94 8.11
C GLY A 35 -5.80 -4.03 8.34
N PHE A 36 -7.04 -3.62 8.49
CA PHE A 36 -8.22 -4.48 8.51
C PHE A 36 -9.17 -4.10 7.38
N GLY A 37 -9.89 -5.06 6.80
CA GLY A 37 -10.82 -4.79 5.71
C GLY A 37 -11.39 -6.05 5.08
N ARG A 38 -11.65 -6.01 3.77
CA ARG A 38 -12.27 -7.11 3.02
C ARG A 38 -11.46 -8.41 3.02
N GLN A 39 -10.17 -8.34 3.34
CA GLN A 39 -9.32 -9.53 3.46
C GLN A 39 -9.69 -10.45 4.63
N LYS A 40 -10.66 -10.10 5.50
CA LYS A 40 -11.20 -10.89 6.64
C LYS A 40 -10.14 -11.75 7.31
N GLY A 41 -9.64 -11.31 8.47
CA GLY A 41 -8.58 -11.99 9.22
C GLY A 41 -8.68 -13.52 9.19
N GLN A 42 -7.56 -14.19 8.91
CA GLN A 42 -7.53 -15.65 8.95
C GLN A 42 -7.53 -16.08 10.42
N THR A 43 -8.45 -16.98 10.78
CA THR A 43 -8.38 -17.72 12.04
C THR A 43 -7.41 -18.87 11.83
N GLU A 44 -6.25 -18.81 12.46
CA GLU A 44 -5.28 -19.90 12.44
C GLU A 44 -5.32 -20.63 13.78
N ILE A 45 -5.29 -21.96 13.74
CA ILE A 45 -5.13 -22.78 14.95
C ILE A 45 -3.64 -23.03 15.13
N TYR A 46 -3.04 -22.43 16.16
CA TYR A 46 -1.64 -22.67 16.53
C TYR A 46 -1.58 -23.36 17.89
N ARG A 47 -1.03 -24.58 17.91
CA ARG A 47 -0.91 -25.43 19.11
C ARG A 47 -2.24 -25.66 19.86
N GLY A 48 -3.33 -25.82 19.12
CA GLY A 48 -4.65 -26.10 19.70
C GLY A 48 -5.36 -24.88 20.31
N ALA A 49 -4.79 -23.68 20.18
CA ALA A 49 -5.46 -22.42 20.48
C ALA A 49 -5.80 -21.69 19.17
N GLU A 50 -7.01 -21.11 19.11
CA GLU A 50 -7.42 -20.25 18.01
C GLU A 50 -6.75 -18.87 18.16
N TYR A 51 -5.95 -18.51 17.16
CA TYR A 51 -5.42 -17.16 17.00
C TYR A 51 -6.15 -16.51 15.82
N SER A 52 -7.00 -15.53 16.10
CA SER A 52 -7.56 -14.67 15.06
C SER A 52 -6.64 -13.45 14.91
N THR A 53 -6.01 -13.29 13.74
CA THR A 53 -5.37 -12.02 13.39
C THR A 53 -6.25 -11.24 12.43
N ASN A 54 -6.97 -10.27 12.98
CA ASN A 54 -7.80 -9.36 12.20
C ASN A 54 -6.98 -8.22 11.56
N MET A 55 -5.66 -8.25 11.70
CA MET A 55 -4.78 -7.15 11.28
C MET A 55 -3.67 -7.72 10.41
N LEU A 56 -3.69 -7.38 9.12
CA LEU A 56 -2.70 -7.85 8.16
C LEU A 56 -1.61 -6.78 7.95
N PRO A 57 -0.33 -7.16 7.88
CA PRO A 57 0.75 -6.25 7.55
C PRO A 57 0.53 -5.56 6.19
N LYS A 58 0.79 -4.26 6.17
CA LYS A 58 0.73 -3.39 4.98
C LYS A 58 1.87 -2.37 5.06
N VAL A 59 2.10 -1.71 3.94
CA VAL A 59 3.00 -0.56 3.87
C VAL A 59 2.19 0.69 3.57
N LYS A 60 2.43 1.77 4.32
CA LYS A 60 1.89 3.10 4.04
C LYS A 60 2.96 3.95 3.38
N ILE A 61 2.65 4.48 2.19
CA ILE A 61 3.47 5.41 1.42
C ILE A 61 2.80 6.79 1.48
N GLU A 62 3.59 7.80 1.81
CA GLU A 62 3.16 9.19 1.93
C GLU A 62 3.98 10.08 0.98
N VAL A 63 3.28 10.79 0.08
CA VAL A 63 3.91 11.64 -0.95
C VAL A 63 3.25 13.01 -0.98
N ALA A 64 4.03 14.08 -0.79
CA ALA A 64 3.60 15.44 -1.06
C ALA A 64 3.85 15.78 -2.54
N ALA A 65 2.84 16.24 -3.27
CA ALA A 65 2.94 16.49 -4.70
C ALA A 65 2.19 17.75 -5.14
N SER A 66 2.63 18.34 -6.26
CA SER A 66 1.87 19.38 -6.94
C SER A 66 0.54 18.83 -7.46
N ASP A 67 -0.45 19.71 -7.65
CA ASP A 67 -1.74 19.28 -8.19
C ASP A 67 -1.60 18.72 -9.61
N SER A 68 -0.62 19.20 -10.38
CA SER A 68 -0.33 18.72 -11.74
C SER A 68 0.21 17.29 -11.78
N LEU A 69 0.99 16.87 -10.78
CA LEU A 69 1.60 15.54 -10.74
C LEU A 69 0.70 14.51 -10.03
N THR A 70 -0.26 14.97 -9.23
CA THR A 70 -1.14 14.12 -8.42
C THR A 70 -1.84 13.02 -9.23
N PRO A 71 -2.48 13.30 -10.40
CA PRO A 71 -3.16 12.27 -11.17
C PRO A 71 -2.22 11.15 -11.63
N LEU A 72 -1.03 11.53 -12.11
CA LEU A 72 -0.02 10.58 -12.59
C LEU A 72 0.50 9.69 -11.46
N ILE A 73 0.70 10.24 -10.26
CA ILE A 73 1.11 9.47 -9.08
C ILE A 73 0.04 8.44 -8.71
N ILE A 74 -1.23 8.85 -8.65
CA ILE A 74 -2.34 7.95 -8.29
C ILE A 74 -2.42 6.80 -9.30
N GLU A 75 -2.41 7.10 -10.59
CA GLU A 75 -2.47 6.10 -11.66
C GLU A 75 -1.28 5.13 -11.59
N THR A 76 -0.07 5.65 -11.40
CA THR A 76 1.15 4.84 -11.31
C THR A 76 1.10 3.88 -10.12
N ILE A 77 0.69 4.37 -8.93
CA ILE A 77 0.55 3.50 -7.75
C ILE A 77 -0.55 2.45 -7.99
N GLN A 78 -1.69 2.83 -8.57
CA GLN A 78 -2.78 1.88 -8.86
C GLN A 78 -2.32 0.75 -9.79
N GLN A 79 -1.64 1.08 -10.89
CA GLN A 79 -1.19 0.10 -11.87
C GLN A 79 -0.13 -0.85 -11.29
N VAL A 80 0.85 -0.30 -10.58
CA VAL A 80 2.02 -1.06 -10.12
C VAL A 80 1.72 -1.87 -8.85
N ALA A 81 0.94 -1.30 -7.92
CA ALA A 81 0.60 -1.97 -6.66
C ALA A 81 -0.52 -3.03 -6.82
N SER A 82 -1.30 -2.97 -7.90
CA SER A 82 -2.37 -3.94 -8.16
C SER A 82 -1.81 -5.33 -8.43
N THR A 83 -2.50 -6.34 -7.90
CA THR A 83 -2.30 -7.76 -8.20
C THR A 83 -3.59 -8.41 -8.69
N GLU A 84 -4.63 -7.60 -8.93
CA GLU A 84 -6.00 -8.02 -9.27
C GLU A 84 -6.64 -8.93 -8.20
N ALA A 85 -6.10 -8.93 -7.00
CA ALA A 85 -6.53 -9.78 -5.90
C ALA A 85 -6.97 -8.95 -4.69
N ILE A 86 -7.78 -9.57 -3.83
CA ILE A 86 -8.27 -8.90 -2.62
C ILE A 86 -7.09 -8.44 -1.75
N GLY A 87 -7.13 -7.17 -1.34
CA GLY A 87 -6.16 -6.58 -0.41
C GLY A 87 -5.01 -5.81 -1.04
N ASP A 88 -5.12 -5.41 -2.29
CA ASP A 88 -4.15 -4.51 -2.95
C ASP A 88 -4.03 -3.16 -2.26
N GLY A 89 -5.10 -2.72 -1.60
CA GLY A 89 -5.10 -1.59 -0.69
C GLY A 89 -5.90 -0.40 -1.22
N LYS A 90 -5.48 0.82 -0.88
CA LYS A 90 -6.19 2.08 -1.17
C LYS A 90 -5.20 3.25 -1.27
N ILE A 91 -5.62 4.31 -1.96
CA ILE A 91 -4.90 5.59 -2.09
C ILE A 91 -5.86 6.72 -1.71
#